data_AF-A0A4P7JPX5-F1
#
_entry.id   AF-A0A4P7JPX5-F1
#
_cell.length_a   1.000
_cell.length_b   1.000
_cell.length_c   1.000
_cell.angle_alpha   90.00
_cell.angle_beta   90.00
_cell.angle_gamma   90.00
#
_symmetry.space_group_name_H-M   'P 1'
#
loop_
_entity.id
_entity.type
_entity.pdbx_description
1 polymer ?
#
loop_
_entity_poly.entity_id
_entity_poly.type
_entity_poly.pdbx_seq_one_letter_code
_entity_poly.pdbx_strand_id
1 'polypeptide(L)'
;MKKLNIIIIALSVHSLSFQAIAEDKEAAPSKEDVAEQVARCYVAHQKAESDFFKAGEAESYKPLMAELIGKDEVRVTLNRADSRFMKLVFDSESSNQNVGKMEIESQCGDIDQQLEKLQAKTPESESK
;
A
#
# COMPACT_ATOMS: atom_id res chain seq x y z
N MET A 1 -58.71 27.75 -40.02
CA MET A 1 -57.82 28.93 -39.91
C MET A 1 -56.38 28.42 -39.92
N LYS A 2 -55.62 28.78 -40.96
CA LYS A 2 -54.18 28.52 -41.11
C LYS A 2 -53.40 29.39 -40.13
N LYS A 3 -52.35 28.87 -39.51
CA LYS A 3 -51.03 29.52 -39.41
C LYS A 3 -49.98 28.53 -38.90
N LEU A 4 -49.19 28.10 -39.88
CA LEU A 4 -47.85 27.56 -39.79
C LEU A 4 -46.94 28.60 -39.11
N ASN A 5 -46.19 28.24 -38.07
CA ASN A 5 -45.10 29.07 -37.56
C ASN A 5 -43.77 28.33 -37.76
N ILE A 6 -42.93 29.00 -38.53
CA ILE A 6 -41.63 28.63 -39.08
C ILE A 6 -40.54 29.22 -38.16
N ILE A 7 -39.56 28.37 -37.79
CA ILE A 7 -38.09 28.58 -37.63
C ILE A 7 -37.58 29.80 -36.84
N ILE A 8 -36.68 29.60 -35.86
CA ILE A 8 -35.31 30.19 -35.80
C ILE A 8 -34.37 29.26 -34.99
N ILE A 9 -33.28 28.87 -35.64
CA ILE A 9 -32.09 28.21 -35.08
C ILE A 9 -31.28 29.25 -34.29
N ALA A 10 -30.92 28.96 -33.04
CA ALA A 10 -29.85 29.69 -32.35
C ALA A 10 -28.79 28.68 -31.88
N LEU A 11 -27.74 28.54 -32.69
CA LEU A 11 -26.47 27.92 -32.32
C LEU A 11 -25.95 28.60 -31.05
N SER A 12 -25.93 27.87 -29.94
CA SER A 12 -25.20 28.26 -28.73
C SER A 12 -23.90 27.47 -28.69
N VAL A 13 -22.93 27.91 -29.51
CA VAL A 13 -21.53 27.49 -29.40
C VAL A 13 -20.89 28.43 -28.38
N HIS A 14 -20.80 28.05 -27.11
CA HIS A 14 -19.79 28.63 -26.22
C HIS A 14 -19.35 27.60 -25.18
N SER A 15 -18.13 27.13 -25.39
CA SER A 15 -17.15 26.81 -24.36
C SER A 15 -17.43 25.58 -23.49
N LEU A 16 -17.20 24.41 -24.09
CA LEU A 16 -16.62 23.27 -23.38
C LEU A 16 -15.28 23.72 -22.78
N SER A 17 -15.31 24.27 -21.58
CA SER A 17 -14.15 24.25 -20.69
C SER A 17 -13.95 22.81 -20.24
N PHE A 18 -13.38 21.99 -21.12
CA PHE A 18 -12.64 20.81 -20.70
C PHE A 18 -11.48 21.34 -19.85
N GLN A 19 -11.72 21.45 -18.54
CA GLN A 19 -10.63 21.51 -17.59
C GLN A 19 -9.82 20.25 -17.87
N ALA A 20 -8.61 20.46 -18.39
CA ALA A 20 -7.58 19.45 -18.33
C ALA A 20 -7.48 19.08 -16.85
N ILE A 21 -8.08 17.95 -16.48
CA ILE A 21 -7.70 17.24 -15.28
C ILE A 21 -6.24 16.92 -15.57
N ALA A 22 -5.34 17.69 -14.97
CA ALA A 22 -3.95 17.31 -14.89
C ALA A 22 -4.00 15.87 -14.38
N GLU A 23 -3.62 14.92 -15.24
CA GLU A 23 -3.25 13.60 -14.78
C GLU A 23 -2.14 13.86 -13.76
N ASP A 24 -2.50 13.88 -12.48
CA ASP A 24 -1.56 13.62 -11.40
C ASP A 24 -1.02 12.23 -11.71
N LYS A 25 0.05 12.20 -12.50
CA LYS A 25 0.94 11.06 -12.56
C LYS A 25 1.54 11.01 -11.17
N GLU A 26 0.84 10.37 -10.24
CA GLU A 26 1.43 9.96 -8.97
C GLU A 26 2.77 9.32 -9.32
N ALA A 27 3.85 10.00 -8.97
CA ALA A 27 5.17 9.50 -9.21
C ALA A 27 5.23 8.13 -8.56
N ALA A 28 5.71 7.13 -9.29
CA ALA A 28 5.87 5.79 -8.74
C ALA A 28 6.63 5.89 -7.41
N PRO A 29 6.19 5.18 -6.35
CA PRO A 29 6.80 5.28 -5.04
C PRO A 29 8.29 4.94 -5.10
N SER A 30 9.11 5.64 -4.32
CA SER A 30 10.54 5.34 -4.25
C SER A 30 10.78 3.96 -3.63
N LYS A 31 11.97 3.39 -3.81
CA LYS A 31 12.31 2.10 -3.19
C LYS A 31 12.24 2.18 -1.66
N GLU A 32 12.62 3.34 -1.12
CA GLU A 32 12.56 3.67 0.29
C GLU A 32 11.12 3.71 0.79
N ASP A 33 10.19 4.33 0.05
CA ASP A 33 8.76 4.36 0.40
C ASP A 33 8.16 2.96 0.42
N VAL A 34 8.48 2.14 -0.60
CA VAL A 34 8.03 0.75 -0.67
C VAL A 34 8.61 -0.06 0.49
N ALA A 35 9.90 0.10 0.81
CA ALA A 35 10.53 -0.61 1.92
C ALA A 35 9.93 -0.20 3.27
N GLU A 36 9.56 1.07 3.46
CA GLU A 36 8.87 1.53 4.66
C GLU A 36 7.45 0.92 4.76
N GLN A 37 6.73 0.81 3.65
CA GLN A 37 5.43 0.14 3.62
C GLN A 37 5.55 -1.36 3.97
N VAL A 38 6.55 -2.05 3.41
CA VAL A 38 6.88 -3.44 3.74
C VAL A 38 7.22 -3.61 5.22
N ALA A 39 8.03 -2.70 5.78
CA ALA A 39 8.39 -2.71 7.20
C ALA A 39 7.16 -2.53 8.11
N ARG A 40 6.22 -1.65 7.73
CA ARG A 40 4.95 -1.46 8.44
C ARG A 40 4.13 -2.74 8.49
N CYS A 41 4.07 -3.48 7.38
CA CYS A 41 3.37 -4.77 7.34
C CYS A 41 4.03 -5.83 8.22
N TYR A 42 5.36 -5.97 8.16
CA TYR A 42 6.07 -6.85 9.09
C TYR A 42 5.71 -6.56 10.55
N VAL A 43 5.79 -5.29 10.96
CA VAL A 43 5.50 -4.87 12.33
C VAL A 43 4.04 -5.12 12.68
N ALA A 44 3.10 -4.80 11.78
CA ALA A 44 1.68 -5.03 12.02
C ALA A 44 1.37 -6.52 12.22
N HIS A 45 1.90 -7.40 11.37
CA HIS A 45 1.78 -8.85 11.50
C HIS A 45 2.38 -9.39 12.80
N GLN A 46 3.55 -8.88 13.20
CA GLN A 46 4.22 -9.22 14.46
C GLN A 46 3.37 -8.80 15.67
N LYS A 47 2.90 -7.55 15.71
CA LYS A 47 2.17 -6.98 16.85
C LYS A 47 0.74 -7.52 16.97
N ALA A 48 0.13 -7.88 15.84
CA ALA A 48 -1.16 -8.56 15.78
C ALA A 48 -1.09 -10.02 16.22
N GLU A 49 0.11 -10.61 16.28
CA GLU A 49 0.30 -12.06 16.36
C GLU A 49 -0.53 -12.80 15.30
N SER A 50 -0.52 -12.26 14.07
CA SER A 50 -1.26 -12.84 12.94
C SER A 50 -0.78 -14.26 12.62
N ASP A 51 -1.63 -15.05 11.95
CA ASP A 51 -1.25 -16.39 11.52
C ASP A 51 -0.06 -16.36 10.55
N PHE A 52 0.01 -15.34 9.68
CA PHE A 52 1.15 -15.09 8.80
C PHE A 52 2.47 -14.89 9.57
N PHE A 53 2.44 -14.20 10.71
CA PHE A 53 3.62 -14.07 11.58
C PHE A 53 3.92 -15.37 12.33
N LYS A 54 2.89 -16.04 12.87
CA LYS A 54 3.05 -17.30 13.62
C LYS A 54 3.58 -18.44 12.75
N ALA A 55 3.22 -18.46 11.48
CA ALA A 55 3.73 -19.39 10.47
C ALA A 55 5.19 -19.07 10.05
N GLY A 56 5.72 -17.91 10.44
CA GLY A 56 7.05 -17.45 10.06
C GLY A 56 7.11 -16.79 8.67
N GLU A 57 5.99 -16.69 7.96
CA GLU A 57 5.93 -16.14 6.60
C GLU A 57 6.31 -14.66 6.55
N ALA A 58 5.96 -13.90 7.60
CA ALA A 58 6.35 -12.51 7.75
C ALA A 58 7.89 -12.29 7.73
N GLU A 59 8.70 -13.29 8.07
CA GLU A 59 10.17 -13.14 8.01
C GLU A 59 10.67 -12.84 6.59
N SER A 60 9.90 -13.21 5.56
CA SER A 60 10.19 -12.92 4.15
C SER A 60 10.11 -11.43 3.77
N TYR A 61 9.52 -10.57 4.61
CA TYR A 61 9.59 -9.12 4.41
C TYR A 61 11.04 -8.59 4.53
N LYS A 62 11.87 -9.21 5.38
CA LYS A 62 13.26 -8.75 5.64
C LYS A 62 14.17 -8.84 4.40
N PRO A 63 14.25 -9.96 3.67
CA PRO A 63 15.02 -10.01 2.43
C PRO A 63 14.44 -9.07 1.36
N LEU A 64 13.12 -8.90 1.26
CA LEU A 64 12.52 -7.94 0.33
C LEU A 64 12.97 -6.50 0.62
N MET A 65 12.96 -6.08 1.90
CA MET A 65 13.52 -4.78 2.29
C MET A 65 15.01 -4.68 1.96
N ALA A 66 15.78 -5.74 2.21
CA ALA A 66 17.21 -5.74 1.90
C ALA A 66 17.51 -5.53 0.40
N GLU A 67 16.66 -6.04 -0.49
CA GLU A 67 16.76 -5.79 -1.94
C GLU A 67 16.42 -4.35 -2.34
N LEU A 68 15.50 -3.72 -1.62
CA LEU A 68 15.06 -2.35 -1.89
C LEU A 68 16.05 -1.30 -1.39
N ILE A 69 16.49 -1.43 -0.13
CA ILE A 69 17.24 -0.38 0.60
C ILE A 69 18.61 -0.84 1.13
N GLY A 70 18.98 -2.10 0.90
CA GLY A 70 20.22 -2.68 1.43
C GLY A 70 20.06 -3.25 2.83
N LYS A 71 20.85 -4.30 3.13
CA LYS A 71 20.77 -5.07 4.40
C LYS A 71 21.00 -4.20 5.64
N ASP A 72 21.91 -3.23 5.56
CA ASP A 72 22.29 -2.39 6.69
C ASP A 72 21.16 -1.44 7.13
N GLU A 73 20.29 -1.05 6.19
CA GLU A 73 19.16 -0.14 6.44
C GLU A 73 17.92 -0.86 6.99
N VAL A 74 17.79 -2.17 6.78
CA VAL A 74 16.60 -2.95 7.19
C VAL A 74 16.26 -2.76 8.66
N ARG A 75 17.26 -2.82 9.55
CA ARG A 75 17.05 -2.66 10.99
C ARG A 75 16.54 -1.26 11.34
N VAL A 76 17.09 -0.24 10.69
CA VAL A 76 16.71 1.17 10.94
C VAL A 76 15.26 1.40 10.49
N THR A 77 14.90 0.89 9.31
CA THR A 77 13.54 1.00 8.77
C THR A 77 12.52 0.25 9.62
N LEU A 78 12.84 -0.96 10.10
CA LEU A 78 11.99 -1.69 11.04
C LEU A 78 11.77 -0.93 12.36
N ASN A 79 12.81 -0.35 12.93
CA ASN A 79 12.69 0.45 14.16
C ASN A 79 11.81 1.70 13.96
N ARG A 80 11.88 2.33 12.79
CA ARG A 80 11.01 3.46 12.43
C ARG A 80 9.55 3.01 12.32
N ALA A 81 9.29 1.89 11.64
CA ALA A 81 7.96 1.32 11.51
C ALA A 81 7.38 0.93 12.89
N ASP A 82 8.18 0.32 13.78
CA ASP A 82 7.78 -0.01 15.15
C ASP A 82 7.46 1.24 15.97
N SER A 83 8.30 2.27 15.89
CA SER A 83 8.07 3.55 16.58
C SER A 83 6.78 4.21 16.13
N ARG A 84 6.52 4.23 14.81
CA ARG A 84 5.24 4.71 14.24
C ARG A 84 4.08 3.90 14.79
N PHE A 85 4.19 2.58 14.79
CA PHE A 85 3.15 1.68 15.26
C PHE A 85 2.81 1.93 16.73
N MET A 86 3.82 2.02 17.60
CA MET A 86 3.62 2.30 19.02
C MET A 86 2.97 3.66 19.27
N LYS A 87 3.26 4.65 18.42
CA LYS A 87 2.55 5.93 18.45
C LYS A 87 1.07 5.76 18.12
N LEU A 88 0.71 4.98 17.10
CA LEU A 88 -0.70 4.71 16.78
C LEU A 88 -1.44 4.01 17.91
N VAL A 89 -0.79 3.04 18.56
CA VAL A 89 -1.34 2.35 19.74
C VAL A 89 -1.64 3.35 20.85
N PHE A 90 -0.68 4.24 21.14
CA PHE A 90 -0.85 5.27 22.15
C PHE A 90 -1.96 6.26 21.80
N ASP A 91 -1.95 6.81 20.57
CA ASP A 91 -2.92 7.82 20.11
C ASP A 91 -4.35 7.28 20.01
N SER A 92 -4.51 5.98 19.79
CA SER A 92 -5.83 5.32 19.69
C SER A 92 -6.35 4.73 21.01
N GLU A 93 -5.56 4.76 22.08
CA GLU A 93 -5.84 4.09 23.36
C GLU A 93 -6.24 2.61 23.19
N SER A 94 -5.69 1.95 22.18
CA SER A 94 -6.04 0.58 21.79
C SER A 94 -4.92 -0.40 22.14
N SER A 95 -5.16 -1.69 21.95
CA SER A 95 -4.13 -2.72 22.13
C SER A 95 -3.26 -2.85 20.87
N ASN A 96 -2.03 -3.34 21.05
CA ASN A 96 -1.15 -3.72 19.94
C ASN A 96 -1.86 -4.67 18.96
N GLN A 97 -2.63 -5.62 19.48
CA GLN A 97 -3.30 -6.62 18.65
C GLN A 97 -4.39 -6.00 17.77
N ASN A 98 -5.18 -5.07 18.32
CA ASN A 98 -6.24 -4.41 17.58
C ASN A 98 -5.68 -3.46 16.52
N VAL A 99 -4.69 -2.64 16.87
CA VAL A 99 -4.02 -1.76 15.89
C VAL A 99 -3.30 -2.56 14.81
N GLY A 100 -2.64 -3.65 15.20
CA GLY A 100 -2.01 -4.58 14.27
C GLY A 100 -3.00 -5.13 13.25
N LYS A 101 -4.17 -5.61 13.68
CA LYS A 101 -5.21 -6.12 12.77
C LYS A 101 -5.70 -5.04 11.80
N MET A 102 -6.01 -3.84 12.31
CA MET A 102 -6.46 -2.73 11.44
C MET A 102 -5.39 -2.33 10.41
N GLU A 103 -4.13 -2.28 10.83
CA GLU A 103 -3.00 -1.97 9.94
C GLU A 103 -2.72 -3.12 8.96
N ILE A 104 -3.03 -4.39 9.26
CA ILE A 104 -2.94 -5.47 8.26
C ILE A 104 -4.04 -5.30 7.21
N GLU A 105 -5.30 -5.15 7.66
CA GLU A 105 -6.48 -5.08 6.79
C GLU A 105 -6.45 -3.87 5.82
N SER A 106 -5.86 -2.76 6.24
CA SER A 106 -5.89 -1.52 5.46
C SER A 106 -4.81 -1.38 4.38
N GLN A 107 -3.68 -2.07 4.49
CA GLN A 107 -2.49 -1.75 3.69
C GLN A 107 -1.60 -2.94 3.32
N CYS A 108 -1.79 -4.13 3.91
CA CYS A 108 -0.85 -5.24 3.69
C CYS A 108 -1.26 -6.22 2.59
N GLY A 109 -2.56 -6.30 2.24
CA GLY A 109 -3.05 -7.31 1.30
C GLY A 109 -2.31 -7.36 -0.05
N ASP A 110 -1.97 -6.21 -0.64
CA ASP A 110 -1.23 -6.17 -1.92
C ASP A 110 0.23 -6.62 -1.78
N ILE A 111 0.86 -6.34 -0.64
CA ILE A 111 2.24 -6.74 -0.36
C ILE A 111 2.30 -8.24 -0.05
N ASP A 112 1.34 -8.74 0.74
CA ASP A 112 1.25 -10.14 1.13
C ASP A 112 1.07 -11.04 -0.10
N GLN A 113 0.17 -10.66 -1.02
CA GLN A 113 -0.01 -11.35 -2.29
C GLN A 113 1.23 -11.33 -3.19
N GLN A 114 2.02 -10.26 -3.15
CA GLN A 114 3.27 -10.20 -3.92
C GLN A 114 4.32 -11.14 -3.34
N LEU A 115 4.39 -11.25 -2.01
CA LEU A 115 5.28 -12.18 -1.34
C LEU A 115 4.93 -13.63 -1.61
N GLU A 116 3.66 -14.00 -1.52
CA GLU A 116 3.21 -15.35 -1.89
C GLU A 116 3.65 -15.72 -3.31
N LYS A 117 3.55 -14.78 -4.26
CA LYS A 117 3.99 -14.99 -5.65
C LYS A 117 5.51 -15.13 -5.78
N LEU A 118 6.29 -14.42 -4.96
CA LEU A 118 7.76 -14.52 -4.96
C LEU A 118 8.23 -15.83 -4.33
N GLN A 119 7.58 -16.25 -3.25
CA GLN A 119 7.84 -17.54 -2.61
C GLN A 119 7.47 -18.71 -3.52
N ALA A 120 6.31 -18.65 -4.19
CA ALA A 120 5.89 -19.67 -5.16
C ALA A 120 6.80 -19.79 -6.40
N LYS A 121 7.56 -18.73 -6.72
CA LYS A 121 8.52 -18.71 -7.85
C LYS A 121 9.93 -19.16 -7.46
N THR A 122 10.21 -19.31 -6.17
CA THR A 122 11.49 -19.80 -5.68
C THR A 122 11.31 -21.29 -5.35
N PRO A 123 11.50 -22.22 -6.31
CA PRO A 123 11.53 -23.63 -5.96
C PRO A 123 12.69 -23.83 -4.98
N GLU A 124 12.42 -24.57 -3.90
CA GLU A 124 13.41 -25.03 -2.92
C GLU A 124 14.66 -25.58 -3.63
N SER A 125 15.66 -24.74 -3.85
CA SER A 125 16.98 -25.17 -4.27
C SER A 125 17.93 -24.95 -3.11
N GLU A 126 17.79 -25.75 -2.06
CA GLU A 126 18.89 -26.12 -1.14
C GLU A 126 18.42 -27.16 -0.12
N SER A 127 18.49 -28.42 -0.52
CA SER A 127 18.85 -29.51 0.39
C SER A 127 19.72 -30.49 -0.39
N LYS A 128 21.02 -30.39 -0.13
CA LYS A 128 22.06 -31.31 -0.57
C LYS A 128 22.47 -32.17 0.61
#